data_AF-A0A1V1P6P2-F1
#
_entry.id   AF-A0A1V1P6P2-F1
#
_cell.length_a   1.000
_cell.length_b   1.000
_cell.length_c   1.000
_cell.angle_alpha   90.00
_cell.angle_beta   90.00
_cell.angle_gamma   90.00
#
_symmetry.space_group_name_H-M   'P 1'
#
loop_
_entity.id
_entity.type
_entity.pdbx_description
1 polymer ?
#
loop_
_entity_poly.entity_id
_entity_poly.type
_entity_poly.pdbx_seq_one_letter_code
_entity_poly.pdbx_strand_id
1 'polypeptide(L)'
;MFVSAVKSISLLNGEISSSVRQGAGEGGDVNIQSELLLMNHGKITANADHGDGGAIFIRSDYFIKSVDSPIEATSNRGNDGTIKIDAPDIHIMNGLLALPSELLNASQWLKTPCTKRTEEDASRFVIKGRDAVPSSYEDYRASPPSNSF
;
A
#
# COMPACT_ATOMS: atom_id res chain seq x y z
N MET A 1 19.24 -13.78 24.35
CA MET A 1 19.46 -12.76 23.30
C MET A 1 18.39 -11.69 23.41
N PHE A 2 18.76 -10.41 23.27
CA PHE A 2 17.82 -9.29 23.28
C PHE A 2 17.98 -8.49 21.99
N VAL A 3 16.89 -8.28 21.27
CA VAL A 3 16.84 -7.52 20.02
C VAL A 3 15.79 -6.43 20.18
N SER A 4 16.23 -5.17 20.20
CA SER A 4 15.32 -4.05 20.40
C SER A 4 15.61 -2.92 19.43
N ALA A 5 14.56 -2.39 18.83
CA ALA A 5 14.63 -1.19 18.01
C ALA A 5 13.43 -0.30 18.34
N VAL A 6 13.65 1.00 18.44
CA VAL A 6 12.57 1.94 18.82
C VAL A 6 11.42 1.90 17.80
N LYS A 7 11.75 1.93 16.51
CA LYS A 7 10.76 2.12 15.44
C LYS A 7 10.38 0.82 14.74
N SER A 8 11.32 0.11 14.15
CA SER A 8 10.99 -1.09 13.37
C SER A 8 12.11 -2.10 13.32
N ILE A 9 11.72 -3.38 13.33
CA ILE A 9 12.56 -4.52 12.97
C ILE A 9 11.94 -5.16 11.72
N SER A 10 12.74 -5.32 10.67
CA SER A 10 12.31 -5.95 9.41
C SER A 10 13.19 -7.15 9.12
N LEU A 11 12.59 -8.34 9.10
CA LEU A 11 13.21 -9.60 8.72
C LEU A 11 12.77 -9.98 7.30
N LEU A 12 13.62 -9.67 6.32
CA LEU A 12 13.38 -9.97 4.90
C LEU A 12 14.34 -11.08 4.48
N ASN A 13 13.86 -12.32 4.33
CA ASN A 13 14.71 -13.49 4.08
C ASN A 13 15.82 -13.70 5.14
N GLY A 14 15.61 -13.17 6.35
CA GLY A 14 16.60 -13.17 7.43
C GLY A 14 16.24 -14.12 8.57
N GLU A 15 17.20 -14.41 9.43
CA GLU A 15 17.01 -15.26 10.61
C GLU A 15 17.51 -14.58 11.89
N ILE A 16 16.72 -14.66 12.96
CA ILE A 16 17.17 -14.44 14.34
C ILE A 16 17.17 -15.79 15.03
N SER A 17 18.32 -16.24 15.51
CA SER A 17 18.46 -17.56 16.14
C SER A 17 19.29 -17.50 17.42
N SER A 18 18.81 -18.19 18.44
CA SER A 18 19.53 -18.55 19.67
C SER A 18 19.63 -20.08 19.82
N SER A 19 19.46 -20.81 18.72
CA SER A 19 19.35 -22.28 18.75
C SER A 19 20.68 -22.96 19.08
N VAL A 20 20.62 -24.06 19.83
CA VAL A 20 21.80 -24.89 20.17
C VAL A 20 21.73 -26.22 19.41
N ARG A 21 22.66 -26.41 18.48
CA ARG A 21 22.73 -27.62 17.61
C ARG A 21 23.70 -28.69 18.10
N GLN A 22 24.68 -28.36 18.94
CA GLN A 22 25.66 -29.30 19.46
C GLN A 22 25.97 -29.00 20.93
N GLY A 23 26.05 -30.06 21.74
CA GLY A 23 26.24 -29.96 23.19
C GLY A 23 24.93 -30.09 23.98
N ALA A 24 25.04 -30.26 25.29
CA ALA A 24 23.90 -30.47 26.19
C ALA A 24 23.17 -29.17 26.59
N GLY A 25 23.29 -28.12 25.78
CA GLY A 25 22.72 -26.81 26.07
C GLY A 25 21.24 -26.71 25.73
N GLU A 26 20.51 -25.97 26.55
CA GLU A 26 19.13 -25.53 26.28
C GLU A 26 19.12 -24.46 25.18
N GLY A 27 18.01 -24.34 24.46
CA GLY A 27 17.79 -23.27 23.49
C GLY A 27 17.83 -21.93 24.21
N GLY A 28 18.54 -20.95 23.66
CA GLY A 28 18.64 -19.64 24.31
C GLY A 28 17.35 -18.83 24.16
N ASP A 29 17.08 -17.92 25.10
CA ASP A 29 15.90 -17.06 24.98
C ASP A 29 16.07 -15.95 23.94
N VAL A 30 15.00 -15.61 23.22
CA VAL A 30 14.93 -14.46 22.30
C VAL A 30 13.89 -13.48 22.83
N ASN A 31 14.32 -12.26 23.11
CA ASN A 31 13.44 -11.18 23.51
C ASN A 31 13.46 -10.10 22.43
N ILE A 32 12.31 -9.80 21.83
CA ILE A 32 12.15 -8.82 20.75
C ILE A 32 11.21 -7.72 21.21
N GLN A 33 11.66 -6.47 21.05
CA GLN A 33 10.86 -5.29 21.33
C GLN A 33 10.99 -4.25 20.22
N SER A 34 9.87 -3.90 19.58
CA SER A 34 9.82 -2.80 18.61
C SER A 34 8.41 -2.28 18.40
N GLU A 35 8.25 -1.02 17.97
CA GLU A 35 6.94 -0.49 17.58
C GLU A 35 6.36 -1.29 16.39
N LEU A 36 7.17 -1.57 15.35
CA LEU A 36 6.81 -2.45 14.24
C LEU A 36 7.76 -3.66 14.15
N LEU A 37 7.21 -4.87 14.04
CA LEU A 37 7.93 -6.07 13.63
C LEU A 37 7.34 -6.60 12.32
N LEU A 38 8.13 -6.55 11.25
CA LEU A 38 7.78 -7.06 9.93
C LEU A 38 8.61 -8.31 9.61
N MET A 39 7.96 -9.41 9.28
CA MET A 39 8.59 -10.66 8.84
C MET A 39 8.07 -11.04 7.46
N ASN A 40 8.97 -11.22 6.50
CA ASN A 40 8.66 -11.68 5.16
C ASN A 40 9.74 -12.68 4.73
N HIS A 41 9.34 -13.96 4.58
CA HIS A 41 10.27 -15.09 4.45
C HIS A 41 11.34 -15.11 5.57
N GLY A 42 10.98 -14.59 6.75
CA GLY A 42 11.90 -14.43 7.88
C GLY A 42 11.69 -15.50 8.95
N LYS A 43 12.74 -15.90 9.65
CA LYS A 43 12.70 -16.94 10.67
C LYS A 43 13.17 -16.43 12.04
N ILE A 44 12.47 -16.83 13.11
CA ILE A 44 12.94 -16.65 14.49
C ILE A 44 12.99 -18.03 15.15
N THR A 45 14.16 -18.44 15.67
CA THR A 45 14.34 -19.76 16.30
C THR A 45 15.03 -19.72 17.65
N ALA A 46 14.56 -20.57 18.56
CA ALA A 46 15.16 -20.87 19.85
C ALA A 46 15.21 -22.40 20.09
N ASN A 47 15.59 -23.16 19.06
CA ASN A 47 15.51 -24.62 19.06
C ASN A 47 16.70 -25.26 19.80
N ALA A 48 16.54 -26.51 20.25
CA ALA A 48 17.59 -27.28 20.90
C ALA A 48 17.61 -28.75 20.46
N ASP A 49 18.81 -29.30 20.23
CA ASP A 49 18.97 -30.70 19.83
C ASP A 49 19.05 -31.67 21.02
N HIS A 50 19.69 -31.27 22.12
CA HIS A 50 19.89 -32.14 23.30
C HIS A 50 19.37 -31.57 24.63
N GLY A 51 18.96 -30.30 24.64
CA GLY A 51 18.34 -29.61 25.78
C GLY A 51 16.89 -29.22 25.50
N ASP A 52 16.29 -28.48 26.40
CA ASP A 52 14.92 -27.97 26.25
C ASP A 52 14.90 -26.80 25.25
N GLY A 53 13.78 -26.57 24.58
CA GLY A 53 13.60 -25.42 23.70
C GLY A 53 13.63 -24.12 24.50
N GLY A 54 14.19 -23.06 23.93
CA GLY A 54 14.28 -21.76 24.59
C GLY A 54 12.96 -20.98 24.63
N ALA A 55 12.96 -19.80 25.22
CA ALA A 55 11.78 -18.95 25.24
C ALA A 55 11.87 -17.78 24.23
N ILE A 56 10.84 -17.59 23.42
CA ILE A 56 10.69 -16.46 22.51
C ILE A 56 9.59 -15.54 23.04
N PHE A 57 9.99 -14.32 23.41
CA PHE A 57 9.09 -13.25 23.83
C PHE A 57 9.14 -12.12 22.82
N ILE A 58 7.99 -11.84 22.19
CA ILE A 58 7.85 -10.75 21.22
C ILE A 58 6.86 -9.74 21.79
N ARG A 59 7.26 -8.47 21.88
CA ARG A 59 6.36 -7.35 22.18
C ARG A 59 6.43 -6.32 21.06
N SER A 60 5.31 -6.06 20.42
CA SER A 60 5.23 -5.06 19.37
C SER A 60 3.85 -4.43 19.25
N ASP A 61 3.80 -3.15 18.90
CA ASP A 61 2.53 -2.45 18.65
C ASP A 61 1.92 -2.87 17.31
N TYR A 62 2.77 -3.24 16.34
CA TYR A 62 2.39 -3.73 15.02
C TYR A 62 3.21 -4.97 14.67
N PHE A 63 2.55 -6.13 14.60
CA PHE A 63 3.19 -7.37 14.18
C PHE A 63 2.62 -7.86 12.85
N ILE A 64 3.47 -7.91 11.83
CA ILE A 64 3.12 -8.33 10.47
C ILE A 64 4.04 -9.46 10.06
N LYS A 65 3.48 -10.64 9.75
CA LYS A 65 4.26 -11.78 9.26
C LYS A 65 3.65 -12.38 7.99
N SER A 66 4.50 -12.81 7.08
CA SER A 66 4.08 -13.68 5.99
C SER A 66 3.76 -15.10 6.52
N VAL A 67 2.94 -15.86 5.78
CA VAL A 67 2.52 -17.21 6.19
C VAL A 67 3.72 -18.14 6.35
N ASP A 68 4.71 -17.96 5.49
CA ASP A 68 5.98 -18.69 5.37
C ASP A 68 7.10 -18.15 6.30
N SER A 69 6.77 -17.28 7.26
CA SER A 69 7.72 -16.79 8.27
C SER A 69 7.52 -17.53 9.62
N PRO A 70 8.30 -18.61 9.89
CA PRO A 70 8.13 -19.42 11.09
C PRO A 70 8.78 -18.80 12.33
N ILE A 71 8.16 -19.05 13.48
CA ILE A 71 8.69 -18.76 14.82
C ILE A 71 8.67 -20.08 15.58
N GLU A 72 9.84 -20.59 15.96
CA GLU A 72 10.01 -21.96 16.48
C GLU A 72 10.87 -21.96 17.74
N ALA A 73 10.47 -22.75 18.73
CA ALA A 73 11.24 -22.99 19.95
C ALA A 73 11.17 -24.48 20.30
N THR A 74 11.60 -25.35 19.39
CA THR A 74 11.41 -26.80 19.52
C THR A 74 12.59 -27.50 20.20
N SER A 75 12.35 -28.70 20.74
CA SER A 75 13.40 -29.59 21.26
C SER A 75 13.29 -31.01 20.71
N ASN A 76 14.40 -31.55 20.22
CA ASN A 76 14.47 -32.96 19.79
C ASN A 76 14.38 -33.95 20.97
N ARG A 77 14.52 -33.48 22.23
CA ARG A 77 14.31 -34.29 23.44
C ARG A 77 12.83 -34.39 23.82
N GLY A 78 11.96 -33.57 23.21
CA GLY A 78 10.51 -33.54 23.42
C GLY A 78 10.02 -32.47 24.39
N ASN A 79 10.93 -31.64 24.94
CA ASN A 79 10.59 -30.51 25.80
C ASN A 79 10.63 -29.22 24.98
N ASP A 80 9.58 -28.95 24.23
CA ASP A 80 9.47 -27.69 23.47
C ASP A 80 9.44 -26.48 24.40
N GLY A 81 10.04 -25.39 23.92
CA GLY A 81 10.13 -24.11 24.59
C GLY A 81 8.84 -23.29 24.52
N THR A 82 8.92 -22.07 25.02
CA THR A 82 7.75 -21.18 25.14
C THR A 82 7.78 -20.08 24.09
N ILE A 83 6.68 -19.88 23.38
CA ILE A 83 6.51 -18.73 22.48
C ILE A 83 5.38 -17.86 23.01
N LYS A 84 5.68 -16.59 23.31
CA LYS A 84 4.68 -15.60 23.72
C LYS A 84 4.80 -14.36 22.85
N ILE A 85 3.71 -14.02 22.18
CA ILE A 85 3.59 -12.85 21.32
C ILE A 85 2.56 -11.91 21.94
N ASP A 86 3.01 -10.72 22.28
CA ASP A 86 2.23 -9.62 22.85
C ASP A 86 2.16 -8.51 21.79
N ALA A 87 1.18 -8.65 20.89
CA ALA A 87 0.91 -7.70 19.82
C ALA A 87 -0.60 -7.72 19.49
N PRO A 88 -1.18 -6.60 19.04
CA PRO A 88 -2.55 -6.57 18.55
C PRO A 88 -2.74 -7.56 17.40
N ASP A 89 -3.90 -8.23 17.36
CA ASP A 89 -4.23 -9.13 16.26
C ASP A 89 -4.64 -8.33 15.02
N ILE A 90 -3.69 -8.16 14.09
CA ILE A 90 -3.89 -7.41 12.85
C ILE A 90 -4.03 -8.42 11.71
N HIS A 91 -5.26 -8.88 11.46
CA HIS A 91 -5.56 -9.72 10.30
C HIS A 91 -5.58 -8.91 9.00
N ILE A 92 -4.41 -8.71 8.38
CA ILE A 92 -4.29 -7.97 7.09
C ILE A 92 -4.99 -8.71 5.93
N MET A 93 -5.25 -10.01 6.06
CA MET A 93 -5.94 -10.79 5.02
C MET A 93 -7.37 -10.35 4.75
N ASN A 94 -8.00 -9.64 5.70
CA ASN A 94 -9.37 -9.12 5.52
C ASN A 94 -9.43 -7.79 4.75
N GLY A 95 -8.25 -7.22 4.40
CA GLY A 95 -8.12 -5.91 3.76
C GLY A 95 -7.88 -5.95 2.24
N LEU A 96 -7.94 -7.12 1.59
CA LEU A 96 -7.97 -7.18 0.13
C LEU A 96 -9.34 -6.69 -0.35
N LEU A 97 -9.49 -5.36 -0.42
CA LEU A 97 -10.55 -4.73 -1.18
C LEU A 97 -10.39 -5.19 -2.63
N ALA A 98 -11.28 -6.07 -3.09
CA ALA A 98 -11.43 -6.33 -4.51
C ALA A 98 -11.63 -4.97 -5.20
N LEU A 99 -10.78 -4.64 -6.17
CA LEU A 99 -10.96 -3.40 -6.92
C LEU A 99 -12.38 -3.41 -7.49
N PRO A 100 -13.18 -2.34 -7.29
CA PRO A 100 -14.51 -2.24 -7.88
C PRO A 100 -14.41 -2.51 -9.38
N SER A 101 -15.12 -3.53 -9.87
CA SER A 101 -15.14 -3.87 -11.30
C SER A 101 -15.88 -2.83 -12.15
N GLU A 102 -16.60 -1.92 -11.50
CA GLU A 102 -17.25 -0.79 -12.14
C GLU A 102 -16.22 0.33 -12.34
N LEU A 103 -15.52 0.26 -13.48
CA LEU A 103 -14.76 1.39 -14.01
C LEU A 103 -15.71 2.58 -14.16
N LEU A 104 -15.27 3.76 -13.71
CA LEU A 104 -15.98 5.02 -13.86
C LEU A 104 -16.56 5.14 -15.27
N ASN A 105 -17.88 5.33 -15.37
CA ASN A 105 -18.54 5.53 -16.64
C ASN A 105 -18.21 6.95 -17.17
N ALA A 106 -17.06 7.05 -17.84
CA ALA A 106 -16.53 8.30 -18.38
C ALA A 106 -17.50 8.95 -19.40
N SER A 107 -18.43 8.18 -19.98
CA SER A 107 -19.40 8.73 -20.94
C SER A 107 -20.34 9.77 -20.33
N GLN A 108 -20.57 9.73 -19.01
CA GLN A 108 -21.35 10.75 -18.29
C GLN A 108 -20.60 12.08 -18.12
N TRP A 109 -19.27 12.06 -18.29
CA TRP A 109 -18.38 13.21 -18.09
C TRP A 109 -17.74 13.69 -19.40
N LEU A 110 -17.95 12.96 -20.50
CA LEU A 110 -17.55 13.40 -21.82
C LEU A 110 -18.42 14.59 -22.24
N LYS A 111 -17.79 15.76 -22.38
CA LYS A 111 -18.43 16.92 -23.01
C LYS A 111 -18.86 16.54 -24.44
N THR A 112 -20.01 17.04 -24.87
CA THR A 112 -20.50 16.86 -26.24
C THR A 112 -19.39 17.22 -27.25
N PRO A 113 -19.01 16.31 -28.17
CA PRO A 113 -17.98 16.56 -29.16
C PRO A 113 -18.27 17.84 -29.93
N CYS A 114 -17.24 18.64 -30.20
CA CYS A 114 -17.40 19.93 -30.89
C CYS A 114 -18.08 19.79 -32.26
N THR A 115 -17.92 18.65 -32.93
CA THR A 115 -18.53 18.34 -34.23
C THR A 115 -20.05 18.11 -34.19
N LYS A 116 -20.62 17.87 -33.00
CA LYS A 116 -22.08 17.71 -32.80
C LYS A 116 -22.74 18.96 -32.23
N ARG A 117 -21.98 20.02 -31.93
CA ARG A 117 -22.57 21.30 -31.50
C ARG A 117 -23.17 21.96 -32.74
N THR A 118 -24.49 22.11 -32.75
CA THR A 118 -25.20 22.87 -33.78
C THR A 118 -24.80 24.35 -33.69
N GLU A 119 -24.71 25.02 -34.83
CA GLU A 119 -24.32 26.45 -34.89
C GLU A 119 -25.33 27.38 -34.20
N GLU A 120 -26.52 26.87 -33.87
CA GLU A 120 -27.61 27.62 -33.23
C GLU A 120 -27.23 28.16 -31.83
N ASP A 121 -26.34 27.48 -31.09
CA ASP A 121 -25.86 27.90 -29.76
C ASP A 121 -24.43 28.47 -29.77
N ALA A 122 -23.88 28.81 -30.94
CA ALA A 122 -22.54 29.38 -31.04
C ALA A 122 -22.53 30.83 -30.52
N SER A 123 -21.71 31.09 -29.50
CA SER A 123 -21.48 32.46 -29.02
C SER A 123 -20.78 33.30 -30.09
N ARG A 124 -21.36 34.43 -30.48
CA ARG A 124 -20.78 35.37 -31.44
C ARG A 124 -20.48 36.71 -30.78
N PHE A 125 -19.26 37.17 -30.94
CA PHE A 125 -18.88 38.54 -30.60
C PHE A 125 -19.31 39.49 -31.73
N VAL A 126 -20.10 40.52 -31.39
CA VAL A 126 -20.61 41.50 -32.37
C VAL A 126 -20.12 42.88 -31.99
N ILE A 127 -19.33 43.50 -32.86
CA ILE A 127 -18.98 44.91 -32.73
C ILE A 127 -20.10 45.71 -33.40
N LYS A 128 -20.93 46.41 -32.61
CA LYS A 128 -21.89 47.39 -33.14
C LYS A 128 -21.20 48.74 -33.29
N GLY A 129 -21.10 49.26 -34.51
CA GLY A 129 -20.69 50.64 -34.78
C GLY A 129 -21.77 51.65 -34.38
N ARG A 130 -21.43 52.94 -34.29
CA ARG A 130 -22.43 54.01 -34.12
C ARG A 130 -23.09 54.30 -35.47
N ASP A 131 -24.41 54.46 -35.49
CA ASP A 131 -25.28 54.53 -36.69
C ASP A 131 -25.04 55.71 -37.67
N ALA A 132 -23.99 56.52 -37.47
CA ALA A 132 -23.78 57.75 -38.24
C ALA A 132 -22.31 58.09 -38.56
N VAL A 133 -21.41 57.12 -38.57
CA VAL A 133 -20.02 57.33 -39.02
C VAL A 133 -19.74 56.42 -40.21
N PRO A 134 -19.32 56.95 -41.37
CA PRO A 134 -18.95 56.11 -42.51
C PRO A 134 -17.78 55.21 -42.11
N SER A 135 -17.90 53.92 -42.37
CA SER A 135 -16.81 52.96 -42.21
C SER A 135 -15.62 53.42 -43.06
N SER A 136 -14.42 53.43 -42.48
CA SER A 136 -13.22 53.79 -43.26
C SER A 136 -13.00 52.74 -44.35
N TYR A 137 -12.30 53.10 -45.44
CA TYR A 137 -12.07 52.16 -46.56
C TYR A 137 -11.26 50.91 -46.13
N GLU A 138 -10.56 51.02 -45.00
CA GLU A 138 -9.72 49.97 -44.39
C GLU A 138 -10.46 49.18 -43.29
N ASP A 139 -11.74 49.45 -43.03
CA ASP A 139 -12.48 48.74 -41.98
C ASP A 139 -12.72 47.27 -42.33
N TYR A 140 -12.59 46.41 -41.32
CA TYR A 140 -12.90 44.99 -41.43
C TYR A 140 -14.38 44.80 -41.76
N ARG A 141 -14.67 44.21 -42.93
CA ARG A 141 -16.03 43.85 -43.31
C ARG A 141 -16.53 42.66 -42.49
N ALA A 142 -17.79 42.71 -42.07
CA ALA A 142 -18.44 41.57 -41.46
C ALA A 142 -18.42 40.38 -42.41
N SER A 143 -18.17 39.19 -41.86
CA SER A 143 -18.23 37.95 -42.65
C SER A 143 -19.63 37.77 -43.23
N PRO A 144 -19.76 37.29 -44.49
CA PRO A 144 -21.06 36.98 -45.05
C PRO A 144 -21.83 36.02 -44.14
N PRO A 145 -23.16 36.12 -44.04
CA PRO A 145 -23.95 35.10 -43.36
C PRO A 145 -23.69 33.74 -44.03
N SER A 146 -23.42 32.71 -43.23
CA SER A 146 -23.41 31.33 -43.68
C SER A 146 -24.83 30.92 -44.04
N ASN A 147 -25.26 31.19 -45.27
CA ASN A 147 -26.42 30.51 -45.82
C ASN A 147 -26.00 29.07 -46.14
N SER A 148 -26.34 28.14 -45.25
CA SER A 148 -26.40 26.72 -45.56
C SER A 148 -27.55 26.48 -46.56
N PHE A 149 -27.21 26.09 -47.79
CA PHE A 149 -28.12 25.40 -48.69
C PHE A 149 -28.19 23.91 -48.34
#